data_AF-A0A7X8IY83-F1
#
_entry.id   AF-A0A7X8IY83-F1
#
_cell.length_a   1.000
_cell.length_b   1.000
_cell.length_c   1.000
_cell.angle_alpha   90.00
_cell.angle_beta   90.00
_cell.angle_gamma   90.00
#
_symmetry.space_group_name_H-M   'P 1'
#
loop_
_entity.id
_entity.type
_entity.pdbx_description
1 polymer ?
#
loop_
_entity_poly.entity_id
_entity_poly.type
_entity_poly.pdbx_seq_one_letter_code
_entity_poly.pdbx_strand_id
1 'polypeptide(L)'
;MAMTGFFSRKRIIFLSINAIILVSVIVFQYGKNMLVPETVQVQPKITIERGSILDRNGKILAVQTTLYNIAITRSAIQDKPLFSSLVGPVCGIPEEELLALLNASGSDFFYLKKKISESEKNALAETVSNGRLRGIRLEPVQSRTYPENSLAAHVVGFLGDDGRGLTGVEYSFQDILSPPVTTKPGHHAGYNVMLTIDGTLQYELEQVSRTVMEETRAEAVIMVVAKAKTGEILAYISEPSANLNTFPESTRSERLDRPALYAYEPGSVFKIFTVASCLDMGLVQDNELFFCDGGYTFTTGRGETISIKCLDRHGWITPRDVIRLSCNDGAAQIAERTADTSFEDKLRAFGFGTRTGIELPGETNGLFAPASYWSLRSKPTIAIGQEISVSALQMVEAATVLANKGTRLKLTLLSRLYTSDGLVAFE
;
A
#
# COMPACT_ATOMS: atom_id res chain seq x y z
N MET A 1 -67.88 51.80 6.18
CA MET A 1 -67.90 51.24 7.55
C MET A 1 -68.92 50.11 7.58
N ALA A 2 -68.48 48.85 7.50
CA ALA A 2 -69.31 47.64 7.75
C ALA A 2 -68.42 46.38 7.81
N MET A 3 -67.59 46.27 8.85
CA MET A 3 -67.01 44.97 9.26
C MET A 3 -67.90 44.35 10.33
N THR A 4 -69.04 43.77 9.96
CA THR A 4 -69.97 43.16 10.94
C THR A 4 -70.55 41.81 10.48
N GLY A 5 -69.80 41.05 9.65
CA GLY A 5 -70.18 39.69 9.24
C GLY A 5 -69.22 38.58 9.67
N PHE A 6 -67.99 38.91 10.11
CA PHE A 6 -66.96 37.89 10.33
C PHE A 6 -67.10 37.17 11.69
N PHE A 7 -67.56 37.88 12.73
CA PHE A 7 -67.65 37.39 14.11
C PHE A 7 -69.07 36.94 14.49
N SER A 8 -69.63 35.94 13.80
CA SER A 8 -70.86 35.30 14.29
C SER A 8 -70.55 34.44 15.51
N ARG A 9 -71.43 34.45 16.52
CA ARG A 9 -71.25 33.70 17.78
C ARG A 9 -70.96 32.21 17.53
N LYS A 10 -71.55 31.62 16.49
CA LYS A 10 -71.32 30.24 16.06
C LYS A 10 -69.90 30.00 15.54
N ARG A 11 -69.31 30.97 14.81
CA ARG A 11 -67.93 30.87 14.29
C ARG A 11 -66.89 31.04 15.39
N ILE A 12 -67.13 31.92 16.37
CA ILE A 12 -66.25 32.07 17.52
C ILE A 12 -66.23 30.76 18.32
N ILE A 13 -67.41 30.18 18.60
CA ILE A 13 -67.49 28.89 19.30
C ILE A 13 -66.76 27.79 18.52
N PHE A 14 -66.94 27.72 17.19
CA PHE A 14 -66.24 26.75 16.35
C PHE A 14 -64.71 26.93 16.39
N LEU A 15 -64.21 28.16 16.27
CA LEU A 15 -62.78 28.45 16.34
C LEU A 15 -62.19 28.18 17.72
N SER A 16 -62.91 28.52 18.80
CA SER A 16 -62.49 28.24 20.17
C SER A 16 -62.41 26.74 20.45
N ILE A 17 -63.38 25.95 19.97
CA ILE A 17 -63.35 24.48 20.11
C ILE A 17 -62.15 23.89 19.37
N ASN A 18 -61.90 24.32 18.12
CA ASN A 18 -60.75 23.84 17.36
C ASN A 18 -59.41 24.26 17.99
N ALA A 19 -59.33 25.48 18.53
CA ALA A 19 -58.14 25.95 19.25
C ALA A 19 -57.88 25.13 20.52
N ILE A 20 -58.94 24.80 21.28
CA ILE A 20 -58.82 23.94 22.47
C ILE A 20 -58.36 22.54 22.07
N ILE A 21 -58.94 21.94 21.03
CA ILE A 21 -58.53 20.62 20.53
C ILE A 21 -57.05 20.64 20.10
N LEU A 22 -56.62 21.67 19.37
CA LEU A 22 -55.24 21.82 18.94
C LEU A 22 -54.27 21.93 20.13
N VAL A 23 -54.60 22.77 21.12
CA VAL A 23 -53.80 22.92 22.34
C VAL A 23 -53.75 21.60 23.12
N SER A 24 -54.88 20.89 23.26
CA SER A 24 -54.92 19.60 23.93
C SER A 24 -54.08 18.54 23.21
N VAL A 25 -54.08 18.51 21.88
CA VAL A 25 -53.23 17.59 21.09
C VAL A 25 -51.75 17.92 21.29
N ILE A 26 -51.37 19.21 21.26
CA ILE A 26 -49.98 19.64 21.48
C ILE A 26 -49.52 19.25 22.88
N VAL A 27 -50.31 19.56 23.92
CA VAL A 27 -49.97 19.23 25.32
C VAL A 27 -49.89 17.72 25.52
N PHE A 28 -50.80 16.94 24.92
CA PHE A 28 -50.75 15.49 24.96
C PHE A 28 -49.51 14.93 24.27
N GLN A 29 -49.14 15.46 23.11
CA GLN A 29 -47.95 15.03 22.37
C GLN A 29 -46.66 15.37 23.13
N TYR A 30 -46.59 16.56 23.73
CA TYR A 30 -45.48 16.96 24.60
C TYR A 30 -45.39 16.08 25.85
N GLY A 31 -46.52 15.81 26.52
CA GLY A 31 -46.57 14.92 27.67
C GLY A 31 -46.14 13.49 27.33
N LYS A 32 -46.60 12.96 26.19
CA LYS A 32 -46.20 11.64 25.70
C LYS A 32 -44.69 11.59 25.42
N ASN A 33 -44.13 12.60 24.75
CA ASN A 33 -42.70 12.65 24.45
C ASN A 33 -41.82 12.85 25.69
N MET A 34 -42.37 13.42 26.77
CA MET A 34 -41.65 13.62 28.04
C MET A 34 -41.75 12.40 28.98
N LEU A 35 -42.86 11.64 28.91
CA LEU A 35 -43.10 10.45 29.72
C LEU A 35 -42.56 9.16 29.10
N VAL A 36 -42.44 9.11 27.76
CA VAL A 36 -41.74 8.04 27.06
C VAL A 36 -40.32 8.55 26.82
N PRO A 37 -39.34 8.25 27.71
CA PRO A 37 -37.95 8.52 27.37
C PRO A 37 -37.68 7.83 26.05
N GLU A 38 -37.17 8.57 25.08
CA GLU A 38 -36.63 8.00 23.86
C GLU A 38 -35.59 6.99 24.31
N THR A 39 -35.95 5.70 24.33
CA THR A 39 -34.96 4.65 24.44
C THR A 39 -34.18 4.76 23.16
N VAL A 40 -33.10 5.55 23.20
CA VAL A 40 -32.04 5.46 22.22
C VAL A 40 -31.63 4.00 22.30
N GLN A 41 -32.15 3.19 21.39
CA GLN A 41 -31.59 1.88 21.16
C GLN A 41 -30.18 2.20 20.71
N VAL A 42 -29.24 2.09 21.65
CA VAL A 42 -27.83 2.12 21.35
C VAL A 42 -27.64 0.93 20.44
N GLN A 43 -27.70 1.16 19.13
CA GLN A 43 -27.35 0.13 18.19
C GLN A 43 -25.96 -0.33 18.61
N PRO A 44 -25.75 -1.63 18.87
CA PRO A 44 -24.44 -2.11 19.24
C PRO A 44 -23.49 -1.64 18.15
N LYS A 45 -22.50 -0.83 18.54
CA LYS A 45 -21.53 -0.27 17.62
C LYS A 45 -20.87 -1.46 16.92
N ILE A 46 -21.10 -1.58 15.62
CA ILE A 46 -20.45 -2.62 14.83
C ILE A 46 -18.97 -2.25 14.81
N THR A 47 -18.15 -3.07 15.44
CA THR A 47 -16.69 -2.93 15.43
C THR A 47 -16.12 -4.03 14.56
N ILE A 48 -15.35 -3.62 13.55
CA ILE A 48 -14.52 -4.54 12.78
C ILE A 48 -13.11 -4.47 13.37
N GLU A 49 -12.58 -5.63 13.73
CA GLU A 49 -11.18 -5.80 14.06
C GLU A 49 -10.40 -6.10 12.80
N ARG A 50 -9.47 -5.21 12.43
CA ARG A 50 -8.64 -5.38 11.26
C ARG A 50 -7.61 -6.47 11.50
N GLY A 51 -7.56 -7.45 10.60
CA GLY A 51 -6.61 -8.55 10.64
C GLY A 51 -5.15 -8.08 10.66
N SER A 52 -4.29 -8.87 11.27
CA SER A 52 -2.85 -8.61 11.37
C SER A 52 -2.14 -8.99 10.06
N ILE A 53 -1.02 -8.33 9.76
CA ILE A 53 -0.11 -8.69 8.67
C ILE A 53 1.16 -9.26 9.29
N LEU A 54 1.57 -10.44 8.85
CA LEU A 54 2.72 -11.16 9.39
C LEU A 54 3.67 -11.58 8.28
N ASP A 55 4.93 -11.75 8.62
CA ASP A 55 5.88 -12.44 7.77
C ASP A 55 5.60 -13.95 7.75
N ARG A 56 6.33 -14.68 6.90
CA ARG A 56 6.18 -16.14 6.74
C ARG A 56 6.51 -16.96 8.00
N ASN A 57 7.24 -16.37 8.95
CA ASN A 57 7.69 -17.01 10.19
C ASN A 57 6.80 -16.60 11.39
N GLY A 58 5.75 -15.81 11.16
CA GLY A 58 4.82 -15.36 12.20
C GLY A 58 5.24 -14.07 12.92
N LYS A 59 6.24 -13.34 12.41
CA LYS A 59 6.61 -12.03 12.92
C LYS A 59 5.53 -11.02 12.55
N ILE A 60 5.03 -10.26 13.53
CA ILE A 60 4.00 -9.25 13.31
C ILE A 60 4.60 -8.02 12.62
N LEU A 61 4.09 -7.68 11.45
CA LEU A 61 4.48 -6.50 10.67
C LEU A 61 3.47 -5.36 10.84
N ALA A 62 2.18 -5.68 10.95
CA ALA A 62 1.13 -4.72 11.26
C ALA A 62 0.03 -5.36 12.12
N VAL A 63 -0.44 -4.65 13.13
CA VAL A 63 -1.49 -5.11 14.05
C VAL A 63 -2.41 -3.97 14.45
N GLN A 64 -3.69 -4.27 14.64
CA GLN A 64 -4.62 -3.30 15.19
C GLN A 64 -4.38 -3.16 16.70
N THR A 65 -4.24 -1.93 17.17
CA THR A 65 -4.11 -1.60 18.59
C THR A 65 -5.22 -0.65 19.00
N THR A 66 -5.60 -0.68 20.28
CA THR A 66 -6.50 0.32 20.85
C THR A 66 -5.67 1.42 21.46
N LEU A 67 -5.74 2.62 20.88
CA LEU A 67 -5.22 3.86 21.46
C LEU A 67 -6.36 4.66 22.08
N TYR A 68 -6.05 5.75 22.78
CA TYR A 68 -7.08 6.56 23.44
C TYR A 68 -6.93 8.04 23.06
N ASN A 69 -8.06 8.72 22.92
CA ASN A 69 -8.09 10.17 22.89
C ASN A 69 -8.47 10.69 24.27
N ILE A 70 -7.75 11.71 24.74
CA ILE A 70 -8.10 12.45 25.95
C ILE A 70 -9.04 13.58 25.53
N ALA A 71 -10.30 13.45 25.90
CA ALA A 71 -11.31 14.47 25.71
C ALA A 71 -11.58 15.20 27.02
N ILE A 72 -11.68 16.53 26.95
CA ILE A 72 -11.88 17.41 28.09
C ILE A 72 -13.22 18.13 27.99
N THR A 73 -13.94 18.23 29.11
CA THR A 73 -15.13 19.07 29.29
C THR A 73 -14.83 20.12 30.35
N ARG A 74 -14.66 21.38 29.94
CA ARG A 74 -14.18 22.48 30.80
C ARG A 74 -15.11 22.76 31.97
N SER A 75 -16.41 22.78 31.72
CA SER A 75 -17.47 23.04 32.71
C SER A 75 -17.51 21.99 33.83
N ALA A 76 -17.01 20.78 33.58
CA ALA A 76 -16.94 19.71 34.55
C ALA A 76 -15.67 19.75 35.42
N ILE A 77 -14.68 20.57 35.06
CA ILE A 77 -13.45 20.76 35.84
C ILE A 77 -13.71 21.81 36.92
N GLN A 78 -13.58 21.41 38.18
CA GLN A 78 -13.81 22.31 39.32
C GLN A 78 -12.60 23.19 39.62
N ASP A 79 -11.41 22.60 39.71
CA ASP A 79 -10.16 23.30 40.03
C ASP A 79 -9.19 23.17 38.85
N LYS A 80 -9.12 24.22 38.03
CA LYS A 80 -8.30 24.23 36.81
C LYS A 80 -6.79 24.28 37.11
N PRO A 81 -6.30 25.07 38.09
CA PRO A 81 -4.89 24.99 38.52
C PRO A 81 -4.49 23.57 38.97
N LEU A 82 -5.24 22.95 39.89
CA LEU A 82 -4.95 21.60 40.36
C LEU A 82 -5.02 20.57 39.24
N PHE A 83 -6.01 20.70 38.37
CA PHE A 83 -6.14 19.84 37.19
C PHE A 83 -4.90 19.94 36.30
N SER A 84 -4.41 21.16 36.05
CA SER A 84 -3.29 21.40 35.14
C SER A 84 -1.96 20.87 35.70
N SER A 85 -1.72 21.03 37.01
CA SER A 85 -0.50 20.54 37.66
C SER A 85 -0.42 19.01 37.71
N LEU A 86 -1.56 18.33 37.82
CA LEU A 86 -1.62 16.86 37.85
C LEU A 86 -1.64 16.24 36.45
N VAL A 87 -2.40 16.80 35.52
CA VAL A 87 -2.62 16.22 34.18
C VAL A 87 -1.54 16.61 33.19
N GLY A 88 -0.98 17.82 33.31
CA GLY A 88 0.07 18.34 32.43
C GLY A 88 1.26 17.41 32.29
N PRO A 89 1.91 16.99 33.40
CA PRO A 89 3.07 16.10 33.36
C PRO A 89 2.81 14.75 32.67
N VAL A 90 1.63 14.15 32.91
CA VAL A 90 1.25 12.87 32.31
C VAL A 90 1.01 12.99 30.81
N CYS A 91 0.47 14.12 30.37
CA CYS A 91 0.20 14.37 28.96
C CYS A 91 1.44 14.88 28.20
N GLY A 92 2.49 15.31 28.91
CA GLY A 92 3.66 15.99 28.35
C GLY A 92 3.36 17.44 27.95
N ILE A 93 2.40 18.08 28.61
CA ILE A 93 1.96 19.46 28.32
C ILE A 93 2.35 20.33 29.52
N PRO A 94 3.07 21.46 29.32
CA PRO A 94 3.37 22.39 30.39
C PRO A 94 2.11 22.84 31.15
N GLU A 95 2.20 22.92 32.48
CA GLU A 95 1.06 23.29 33.33
C GLU A 95 0.45 24.64 32.92
N GLU A 96 1.30 25.64 32.67
CA GLU A 96 0.86 26.98 32.26
C GLU A 96 0.09 26.96 30.93
N GLU A 97 0.54 26.14 29.98
CA GLU A 97 -0.10 25.97 28.68
C GLU A 97 -1.48 25.31 28.83
N LEU A 98 -1.56 24.25 29.65
CA LEU A 98 -2.83 23.57 29.92
C LEU A 98 -3.81 24.48 30.66
N LEU A 99 -3.34 25.25 31.64
CA LEU A 99 -4.17 26.19 32.37
C LEU A 99 -4.71 27.29 31.46
N ALA A 100 -3.89 27.80 30.55
CA ALA A 100 -4.31 28.76 29.53
C ALA A 100 -5.39 28.16 28.60
N LEU A 101 -5.20 26.92 28.14
CA LEU A 101 -6.18 26.19 27.30
C LEU A 101 -7.52 25.98 28.01
N LEU A 102 -7.51 25.74 29.32
CA LEU A 102 -8.73 25.58 30.13
C LEU A 102 -9.46 26.91 30.41
N ASN A 103 -8.73 28.03 30.41
CA ASN A 103 -9.28 29.37 30.63
C ASN A 103 -9.65 30.13 29.36
N ALA A 104 -9.18 29.67 28.20
CA ALA A 104 -9.48 30.28 26.91
C ALA A 104 -10.98 30.26 26.58
N SER A 105 -11.48 31.37 26.03
CA SER A 105 -12.83 31.47 25.46
C SER A 105 -12.97 30.53 24.27
N GLY A 106 -13.84 29.53 24.35
CA GLY A 106 -14.00 28.52 23.30
C GLY A 106 -14.99 27.42 23.67
N SER A 107 -15.06 26.38 22.84
CA SER A 107 -15.91 25.21 23.06
C SER A 107 -15.68 24.60 24.45
N ASP A 108 -16.76 24.18 25.11
CA ASP A 108 -16.67 23.47 26.39
C ASP A 108 -16.00 22.11 26.25
N PHE A 109 -16.17 21.47 25.09
CA PHE A 109 -15.57 20.19 24.73
C PHE A 109 -14.40 20.37 23.75
N PHE A 110 -13.25 19.73 24.06
CA PHE A 110 -12.11 19.66 23.15
C PHE A 110 -11.24 18.42 23.43
N TYR A 111 -10.44 18.00 22.45
CA TYR A 111 -9.44 16.94 22.64
C TYR A 111 -8.12 17.56 23.10
N LEU A 112 -7.58 17.07 24.22
CA LEU A 112 -6.30 17.52 24.75
C LEU A 112 -5.13 16.83 24.04
N LYS A 113 -5.22 15.51 23.88
CA LYS A 113 -4.21 14.70 23.19
C LYS A 113 -4.92 13.53 22.50
N LYS A 114 -4.48 13.19 21.29
CA LYS A 114 -5.03 12.07 20.51
C LYS A 114 -4.05 10.91 20.48
N LYS A 115 -4.59 9.69 20.32
CA LYS A 115 -3.81 8.46 20.09
C LYS A 115 -2.74 8.19 21.17
N ILE A 116 -3.07 8.37 22.45
CA ILE A 116 -2.20 7.97 23.55
C ILE A 116 -2.18 6.44 23.71
N SER A 117 -1.04 5.91 24.14
CA SER A 117 -0.83 4.50 24.42
C SER A 117 -1.61 4.02 25.65
N GLU A 118 -1.76 2.69 25.80
CA GLU A 118 -2.39 2.09 26.97
C GLU A 118 -1.64 2.44 28.28
N SER A 119 -0.31 2.55 28.23
CA SER A 119 0.51 2.95 29.39
C SER A 119 0.25 4.40 29.80
N GLU A 120 0.24 5.34 28.85
CA GLU A 120 -0.13 6.74 29.11
C GLU A 120 -1.57 6.86 29.64
N LYS A 121 -2.50 6.08 29.07
CA LYS A 121 -3.90 6.04 29.52
C LYS A 121 -4.00 5.53 30.96
N ASN A 122 -3.26 4.48 31.32
CA ASN A 122 -3.25 3.94 32.69
C ASN A 122 -2.67 4.93 33.69
N ALA A 123 -1.56 5.59 33.34
CA ALA A 123 -0.98 6.65 34.17
C ALA A 123 -1.97 7.80 34.37
N LEU A 124 -2.66 8.25 33.31
CA LEU A 124 -3.67 9.30 33.42
C LEU A 124 -4.87 8.85 34.26
N ALA A 125 -5.34 7.62 34.07
CA ALA A 125 -6.47 7.09 34.83
C ALA A 125 -6.16 7.02 36.33
N GLU A 126 -4.93 6.64 36.69
CA GLU A 126 -4.45 6.65 38.07
C GLU A 126 -4.43 8.07 38.65
N THR A 127 -3.85 9.03 37.93
CA THR A 127 -3.83 10.44 38.34
C THR A 127 -5.23 11.01 38.53
N VAL A 128 -6.16 10.70 37.61
CA VAL A 128 -7.56 11.15 37.69
C VAL A 128 -8.26 10.56 38.90
N SER A 129 -8.06 9.28 39.17
CA SER A 129 -8.64 8.58 40.33
C SER A 129 -8.12 9.16 41.65
N ASN A 130 -6.80 9.29 41.77
CA ASN A 130 -6.13 9.78 42.99
C ASN A 130 -6.47 11.26 43.27
N GLY A 131 -6.49 12.09 42.23
CA GLY A 131 -6.85 13.51 42.33
C GLY A 131 -8.36 13.78 42.36
N ARG A 132 -9.20 12.74 42.22
CA ARG A 132 -10.66 12.85 42.07
C ARG A 132 -11.07 13.86 41.00
N LEU A 133 -10.30 13.92 39.93
CA LEU A 133 -10.47 14.88 38.85
C LEU A 133 -11.72 14.54 38.03
N ARG A 134 -12.40 15.58 37.54
CA ARG A 134 -13.58 15.47 36.68
C ARG A 134 -13.33 16.17 35.35
N GLY A 135 -14.16 15.87 34.37
CA GLY A 135 -14.08 16.50 33.05
C GLY A 135 -13.08 15.86 32.09
N ILE A 136 -12.48 14.70 32.42
CA ILE A 136 -11.70 13.89 31.48
C ILE A 136 -12.55 12.71 31.02
N ARG A 137 -12.55 12.46 29.71
CA ARG A 137 -13.07 11.25 29.10
C ARG A 137 -11.98 10.64 28.22
N LEU A 138 -11.76 9.34 28.39
CA LEU A 138 -10.90 8.55 27.54
C LEU A 138 -11.75 7.85 26.49
N GLU A 139 -11.51 8.16 25.23
CA GLU A 139 -12.24 7.58 24.11
C GLU A 139 -11.35 6.58 23.38
N PRO A 140 -11.70 5.27 23.36
CA PRO A 140 -10.91 4.28 22.65
C PRO A 140 -11.03 4.49 21.13
N VAL A 141 -9.88 4.48 20.46
CA VAL A 141 -9.72 4.61 19.02
C VAL A 141 -8.91 3.43 18.52
N GLN A 142 -9.48 2.68 17.58
CA GLN A 142 -8.73 1.64 16.90
C GLN A 142 -7.70 2.30 15.98
N SER A 143 -6.45 1.86 16.10
CA SER A 143 -5.33 2.37 15.33
C SER A 143 -4.50 1.21 14.77
N ARG A 144 -3.63 1.54 13.82
CA ARG A 144 -2.71 0.56 13.21
C ARG A 144 -1.31 0.84 13.73
N THR A 145 -0.70 -0.18 14.31
CA THR A 145 0.69 -0.13 14.79
C THR A 145 1.54 -1.03 13.93
N TYR A 146 2.73 -0.55 13.57
CA TYR A 146 3.72 -1.27 12.79
C TYR A 146 4.95 -1.53 13.68
N PRO A 147 5.04 -2.66 14.39
CA PRO A 147 6.10 -2.89 15.39
C PRO A 147 7.51 -2.75 14.81
N GLU A 148 7.66 -3.09 13.53
CA GLU A 148 8.95 -3.11 12.82
C GLU A 148 9.25 -1.82 12.05
N ASN A 149 8.49 -0.74 12.28
CA ASN A 149 8.70 0.60 11.72
C ASN A 149 8.78 0.64 10.18
N SER A 150 9.97 0.53 9.60
CA SER A 150 10.22 0.59 8.15
C SER A 150 10.42 -0.77 7.50
N LEU A 151 10.52 -1.87 8.27
CA LEU A 151 10.73 -3.20 7.71
C LEU A 151 9.59 -3.57 6.75
N ALA A 152 9.96 -3.90 5.50
CA ALA A 152 9.03 -4.22 4.42
C ALA A 152 7.96 -3.14 4.18
N ALA A 153 8.27 -1.85 4.43
CA ALA A 153 7.27 -0.78 4.44
C ALA A 153 6.43 -0.69 3.15
N HIS A 154 7.05 -0.86 1.97
CA HIS A 154 6.33 -0.83 0.68
C HIS A 154 5.41 -2.02 0.48
N VAL A 155 5.75 -3.19 1.04
CA VAL A 155 4.91 -4.38 0.99
C VAL A 155 3.76 -4.27 1.99
N VAL A 156 4.06 -3.98 3.25
CA VAL A 156 3.04 -3.89 4.30
C VAL A 156 2.05 -2.77 3.95
N GLY A 157 2.57 -1.59 3.63
CA GLY A 157 1.77 -0.42 3.31
C GLY A 157 1.20 0.28 4.54
N PHE A 158 0.47 1.36 4.31
CA PHE A 158 -0.01 2.25 5.36
C PHE A 158 -1.54 2.36 5.37
N LEU A 159 -2.13 2.29 6.56
CA LEU A 159 -3.55 2.54 6.84
C LEU A 159 -3.80 4.02 7.13
N GLY A 160 -4.72 4.63 6.38
CA GLY A 160 -5.19 5.99 6.61
C GLY A 160 -6.09 6.12 7.85
N ASP A 161 -6.25 7.35 8.33
CA ASP A 161 -7.11 7.66 9.48
C ASP A 161 -8.61 7.37 9.23
N ASP A 162 -9.02 7.23 7.95
CA ASP A 162 -10.37 6.83 7.56
C ASP A 162 -10.60 5.30 7.59
N GLY A 163 -9.58 4.53 8.00
CA GLY A 163 -9.63 3.07 8.07
C GLY A 163 -9.46 2.38 6.71
N ARG A 164 -9.04 3.11 5.68
CA ARG A 164 -8.70 2.54 4.37
C ARG A 164 -7.20 2.38 4.21
N GLY A 165 -6.77 1.24 3.71
CA GLY A 165 -5.40 1.07 3.26
C GLY A 165 -5.10 2.05 2.11
N LEU A 166 -3.94 2.70 2.17
CA LEU A 166 -3.50 3.69 1.18
C LEU A 166 -2.44 3.14 0.25
N THR A 167 -1.61 2.20 0.73
CA THR A 167 -0.51 1.59 -0.03
C THR A 167 -0.35 0.11 0.34
N GLY A 168 0.48 -0.61 -0.43
CA GLY A 168 0.90 -1.99 -0.14
C GLY A 168 -0.26 -2.96 0.06
N VAL A 169 -0.03 -3.96 0.92
CA VAL A 169 -0.99 -4.98 1.32
C VAL A 169 -2.16 -4.38 2.10
N GLU A 170 -1.95 -3.33 2.90
CA GLU A 170 -3.04 -2.60 3.54
C GLU A 170 -4.10 -2.15 2.51
N TYR A 171 -3.66 -1.68 1.34
CA TYR A 171 -4.55 -1.31 0.23
C TYR A 171 -5.10 -2.53 -0.51
N SER A 172 -4.23 -3.40 -1.02
CA SER A 172 -4.63 -4.52 -1.88
C SER A 172 -5.58 -5.50 -1.18
N PHE A 173 -5.39 -5.71 0.12
CA PHE A 173 -6.15 -6.66 0.94
C PHE A 173 -7.12 -5.98 1.89
N GLN A 174 -7.58 -4.75 1.58
CA GLN A 174 -8.53 -4.01 2.43
C GLN A 174 -9.74 -4.86 2.84
N ASP A 175 -10.39 -5.54 1.90
CA ASP A 175 -11.61 -6.31 2.17
C ASP A 175 -11.33 -7.66 2.87
N ILE A 176 -10.09 -8.14 2.82
CA ILE A 176 -9.64 -9.33 3.54
C ILE A 176 -9.31 -8.95 4.98
N LEU A 177 -8.55 -7.87 5.16
CA LEU A 177 -8.10 -7.35 6.45
C LEU A 177 -9.26 -6.70 7.22
N SER A 178 -10.24 -6.10 6.54
CA SER A 178 -11.38 -5.42 7.17
C SER A 178 -12.63 -5.56 6.29
N PRO A 179 -13.29 -6.73 6.31
CA PRO A 179 -14.44 -7.02 5.47
C PRO A 179 -15.56 -5.98 5.64
N PRO A 180 -16.31 -5.64 4.58
CA PRO A 180 -17.41 -4.70 4.68
C PRO A 180 -18.48 -5.22 5.64
N VAL A 181 -19.00 -4.31 6.47
CA VAL A 181 -20.05 -4.62 7.45
C VAL A 181 -21.27 -5.22 6.75
N THR A 182 -21.59 -6.47 7.06
CA THR A 182 -22.93 -7.02 6.77
C THR A 182 -23.91 -6.53 7.83
N THR A 183 -25.20 -6.39 7.51
CA THR A 183 -26.25 -5.85 8.40
C THR A 183 -26.49 -6.65 9.69
N LYS A 184 -25.65 -7.64 10.00
CA LYS A 184 -25.69 -8.42 11.22
C LYS A 184 -24.93 -7.70 12.33
N PRO A 185 -25.60 -7.33 13.43
CA PRO A 185 -24.94 -6.80 14.62
C PRO A 185 -23.94 -7.83 15.18
N GLY A 186 -22.72 -7.40 15.52
CA GLY A 186 -21.69 -8.29 16.10
C GLY A 186 -20.27 -7.73 16.00
N HIS A 187 -19.33 -8.39 16.67
CA HIS A 187 -17.89 -8.22 16.44
C HIS A 187 -17.50 -8.99 15.18
N HIS A 188 -16.96 -8.30 14.20
CA HIS A 188 -16.47 -8.92 12.96
C HIS A 188 -14.95 -8.80 12.94
N ALA A 189 -14.24 -9.87 12.63
CA ALA A 189 -12.79 -9.84 12.48
C ALA A 189 -12.42 -10.07 11.02
N GLY A 190 -11.47 -9.29 10.51
CA GLY A 190 -10.84 -9.59 9.24
C GLY A 190 -9.88 -10.76 9.35
N TYR A 191 -9.51 -11.30 8.19
CA TYR A 191 -8.50 -12.34 8.13
C TYR A 191 -7.12 -11.75 8.40
N ASN A 192 -6.32 -12.47 9.17
CA ASN A 192 -4.90 -12.24 9.25
C ASN A 192 -4.24 -12.70 7.95
N VAL A 193 -3.27 -11.91 7.48
CA VAL A 193 -2.53 -12.14 6.25
C VAL A 193 -1.11 -12.56 6.62
N MET A 194 -0.73 -13.78 6.24
CA MET A 194 0.66 -14.22 6.28
C MET A 194 1.30 -14.01 4.92
N LEU A 195 2.33 -13.18 4.89
CA LEU A 195 3.09 -12.89 3.69
C LEU A 195 4.13 -13.98 3.41
N THR A 196 4.61 -14.04 2.17
CA THR A 196 5.76 -14.87 1.80
C THR A 196 7.10 -14.26 2.22
N ILE A 197 7.10 -12.98 2.62
CA ILE A 197 8.27 -12.23 3.07
C ILE A 197 8.91 -12.96 4.25
N ASP A 198 10.23 -13.11 4.18
CA ASP A 198 11.06 -13.55 5.29
C ASP A 198 11.63 -12.33 6.00
N GLY A 199 11.13 -12.03 7.21
CA GLY A 199 11.46 -10.80 7.93
C GLY A 199 12.95 -10.68 8.28
N THR A 200 13.67 -11.80 8.43
CA THR A 200 15.11 -11.79 8.68
C THR A 200 15.87 -11.43 7.41
N LEU A 201 15.57 -12.11 6.30
CA LEU A 201 16.21 -11.81 5.01
C LEU A 201 15.90 -10.39 4.54
N GLN A 202 14.65 -9.94 4.69
CA GLN A 202 14.24 -8.57 4.38
C GLN A 202 15.09 -7.56 5.14
N TYR A 203 15.22 -7.72 6.46
CA TYR A 203 15.99 -6.80 7.30
C TYR A 203 17.47 -6.75 6.87
N GLU A 204 18.09 -7.91 6.64
CA GLU A 204 19.48 -7.98 6.21
C GLU A 204 19.71 -7.25 4.89
N LEU A 205 18.82 -7.44 3.91
CA LEU A 205 18.93 -6.76 2.61
C LEU A 205 18.61 -5.27 2.68
N GLU A 206 17.69 -4.83 3.56
CA GLU A 206 17.47 -3.42 3.84
C GLU A 206 18.74 -2.77 4.39
N GLN A 207 19.44 -3.41 5.33
CA GLN A 207 20.72 -2.90 5.84
C GLN A 207 21.77 -2.79 4.73
N VAL A 208 21.94 -3.85 3.91
CA VAL A 208 22.85 -3.82 2.77
C VAL A 208 22.50 -2.70 1.80
N SER A 209 21.22 -2.50 1.48
CA SER A 209 20.79 -1.45 0.56
C SER A 209 21.08 -0.04 1.08
N ARG A 210 20.94 0.20 2.39
CA ARG A 210 21.30 1.48 3.02
C ARG A 210 22.79 1.72 2.98
N THR A 211 23.60 0.73 3.32
CA THR A 211 25.07 0.81 3.21
C THR A 211 25.49 1.13 1.76
N VAL A 212 24.89 0.46 0.77
CA VAL A 212 25.15 0.74 -0.65
C VAL A 212 24.80 2.19 -0.99
N MET A 213 23.66 2.70 -0.55
CA MET A 213 23.29 4.10 -0.80
C MET A 213 24.25 5.09 -0.14
N GLU A 214 24.70 4.82 1.08
CA GLU A 214 25.66 5.67 1.80
C GLU A 214 27.02 5.72 1.10
N GLU A 215 27.54 4.56 0.70
CA GLU A 215 28.85 4.41 0.06
C GLU A 215 28.87 4.96 -1.37
N THR A 216 27.81 4.70 -2.14
CA THR A 216 27.77 5.05 -3.58
C THR A 216 27.10 6.39 -3.86
N ARG A 217 26.39 6.96 -2.88
CA ARG A 217 25.49 8.11 -3.07
C ARG A 217 24.38 7.85 -4.11
N ALA A 218 24.00 6.58 -4.28
CA ALA A 218 22.88 6.23 -5.15
C ALA A 218 21.58 6.90 -4.66
N GLU A 219 20.75 7.34 -5.61
CA GLU A 219 19.44 7.93 -5.30
C GLU A 219 18.46 6.90 -4.72
N ALA A 220 18.58 5.65 -5.17
CA ALA A 220 17.72 4.56 -4.77
C ALA A 220 18.39 3.21 -4.97
N VAL A 221 17.92 2.20 -4.23
CA VAL A 221 18.32 0.80 -4.40
C VAL A 221 17.07 -0.08 -4.44
N ILE A 222 17.03 -0.97 -5.43
CA ILE A 222 15.96 -1.96 -5.63
C ILE A 222 16.56 -3.35 -5.48
N MET A 223 15.95 -4.19 -4.65
CA MET A 223 16.27 -5.62 -4.59
C MET A 223 14.98 -6.41 -4.46
N VAL A 224 14.81 -7.46 -5.26
CA VAL A 224 13.67 -8.36 -5.17
C VAL A 224 14.19 -9.79 -5.19
N VAL A 225 13.80 -10.57 -4.19
CA VAL A 225 14.22 -11.96 -4.06
C VAL A 225 12.98 -12.84 -4.16
N ALA A 226 12.93 -13.67 -5.20
CA ALA A 226 11.89 -14.67 -5.38
C ALA A 226 12.45 -16.07 -5.18
N LYS A 227 11.65 -16.95 -4.55
CA LYS A 227 11.97 -18.37 -4.45
C LYS A 227 11.83 -19.01 -5.83
N ALA A 228 12.96 -19.45 -6.37
CA ALA A 228 13.07 -19.96 -7.73
C ALA A 228 11.99 -20.97 -8.13
N LYS A 229 11.59 -21.88 -7.23
CA LYS A 229 10.64 -22.97 -7.53
C LYS A 229 9.16 -22.63 -7.34
N THR A 230 8.84 -21.53 -6.68
CA THR A 230 7.45 -21.21 -6.28
C THR A 230 6.99 -19.82 -6.70
N GLY A 231 7.91 -18.90 -7.02
CA GLY A 231 7.56 -17.50 -7.31
C GLY A 231 7.24 -16.67 -6.05
N GLU A 232 7.27 -17.28 -4.87
CA GLU A 232 7.08 -16.58 -3.58
C GLU A 232 8.14 -15.51 -3.40
N ILE A 233 7.73 -14.27 -3.14
CA ILE A 233 8.66 -13.17 -2.85
C ILE A 233 9.13 -13.29 -1.40
N LEU A 234 10.43 -13.52 -1.21
CA LEU A 234 11.05 -13.64 0.12
C LEU A 234 11.54 -12.30 0.65
N ALA A 235 11.93 -11.38 -0.24
CA ALA A 235 12.32 -10.02 0.12
C ALA A 235 12.01 -9.04 -1.01
N TYR A 236 11.62 -7.82 -0.64
CA TYR A 236 11.18 -6.75 -1.53
C TYR A 236 11.66 -5.39 -1.00
N ILE A 237 12.72 -4.86 -1.59
CA ILE A 237 13.43 -3.67 -1.13
C ILE A 237 13.24 -2.55 -2.14
N SER A 238 12.85 -1.39 -1.64
CA SER A 238 12.82 -0.10 -2.34
C SER A 238 13.37 0.97 -1.40
N GLU A 239 14.67 1.20 -1.39
CA GLU A 239 15.25 2.28 -0.59
C GLU A 239 15.37 3.57 -1.43
N PRO A 240 15.17 4.76 -0.84
CA PRO A 240 14.82 5.00 0.57
C PRO A 240 13.38 4.56 0.91
N SER A 241 13.15 4.20 2.17
CA SER A 241 11.88 3.67 2.69
C SER A 241 11.31 4.50 3.85
N ALA A 242 9.97 4.56 3.94
CA ALA A 242 9.29 5.29 5.00
C ALA A 242 9.15 4.45 6.28
N ASN A 243 9.26 5.07 7.45
CA ASN A 243 8.74 4.49 8.68
C ASN A 243 7.21 4.58 8.68
N LEU A 244 6.52 3.45 8.79
CA LEU A 244 5.05 3.38 8.73
C LEU A 244 4.37 4.05 9.93
N ASN A 245 5.02 4.13 11.10
CA ASN A 245 4.48 4.81 12.27
C ASN A 245 4.56 6.35 12.15
N THR A 246 5.43 6.88 11.28
CA THR A 246 5.55 8.32 10.96
C THR A 246 5.30 8.59 9.47
N PHE A 247 4.54 7.72 8.81
CA PHE A 247 4.32 7.77 7.35
C PHE A 247 3.86 9.13 6.81
N PRO A 248 2.98 9.91 7.49
CA PRO A 248 2.57 11.23 6.99
C PRO A 248 3.73 12.22 6.82
N GLU A 249 4.83 12.05 7.56
CA GLU A 249 6.02 12.90 7.53
C GLU A 249 7.02 12.48 6.44
N SER A 250 6.87 11.27 5.89
CA SER A 250 7.80 10.74 4.89
C SER A 250 7.78 11.52 3.58
N THR A 251 8.90 11.55 2.88
CA THR A 251 9.09 12.18 1.58
C THR A 251 8.42 11.39 0.46
N ARG A 252 8.21 12.03 -0.70
CA ARG A 252 7.72 11.34 -1.91
C ARG A 252 8.63 10.20 -2.35
N SER A 253 9.95 10.36 -2.18
CA SER A 253 10.95 9.35 -2.56
C SER A 253 10.84 8.10 -1.70
N GLU A 254 10.62 8.27 -0.40
CA GLU A 254 10.44 7.16 0.57
C GLU A 254 9.15 6.37 0.34
N ARG A 255 8.10 7.03 -0.17
CA ARG A 255 6.80 6.40 -0.47
C ARG A 255 6.77 5.66 -1.81
N LEU A 256 7.78 5.83 -2.66
CA LEU A 256 7.75 5.29 -4.01
C LEU A 256 8.08 3.79 -4.01
N ASP A 257 7.09 2.97 -4.39
CA ASP A 257 7.26 1.54 -4.63
C ASP A 257 7.95 1.30 -5.98
N ARG A 258 9.28 1.42 -6.00
CA ARG A 258 10.07 1.35 -7.23
C ARG A 258 10.01 -0.01 -7.93
N PRO A 259 10.08 -1.17 -7.25
CA PRO A 259 10.07 -2.44 -7.95
C PRO A 259 8.77 -2.69 -8.77
N ALA A 260 7.63 -2.16 -8.31
CA ALA A 260 6.36 -2.23 -9.02
C ALA A 260 6.11 -1.07 -10.01
N LEU A 261 6.51 0.16 -9.66
CA LEU A 261 6.18 1.37 -10.43
C LEU A 261 7.24 1.76 -11.47
N TYR A 262 8.51 1.54 -11.16
CA TYR A 262 9.60 2.10 -11.96
C TYR A 262 9.85 1.26 -13.20
N ALA A 263 9.70 1.88 -14.37
CA ALA A 263 9.95 1.27 -15.65
C ALA A 263 11.29 1.78 -16.20
N TYR A 264 12.21 0.87 -16.51
CA TYR A 264 13.55 1.19 -16.99
C TYR A 264 13.96 0.29 -18.16
N GLU A 265 14.87 0.76 -19.00
CA GLU A 265 15.50 -0.10 -20.01
C GLU A 265 16.44 -1.09 -19.33
N PRO A 266 16.22 -2.42 -19.44
CA PRO A 266 17.01 -3.40 -18.72
C PRO A 266 18.45 -3.51 -19.26
N GLY A 267 18.69 -3.08 -20.50
CA GLY A 267 20.00 -3.19 -21.13
C GLY A 267 20.48 -4.65 -21.20
N SER A 268 21.79 -4.85 -21.02
CA SER A 268 22.43 -6.12 -21.38
C SER A 268 21.96 -7.36 -20.64
N VAL A 269 21.35 -7.22 -19.44
CA VAL A 269 20.76 -8.39 -18.75
C VAL A 269 19.62 -9.01 -19.57
N PHE A 270 19.00 -8.24 -20.46
CA PHE A 270 17.92 -8.69 -21.33
C PHE A 270 18.38 -9.70 -22.40
N LYS A 271 19.67 -9.69 -22.77
CA LYS A 271 20.24 -10.61 -23.78
C LYS A 271 20.02 -12.08 -23.43
N ILE A 272 19.89 -12.39 -22.14
CA ILE A 272 19.57 -13.74 -21.68
C ILE A 272 18.25 -14.22 -22.29
N PHE A 273 17.22 -13.37 -22.29
CA PHE A 273 15.90 -13.69 -22.85
C PHE A 273 15.92 -13.73 -24.38
N THR A 274 16.69 -12.85 -25.02
CA THR A 274 16.92 -12.87 -26.48
C THR A 274 17.52 -14.20 -26.93
N VAL A 275 18.63 -14.60 -26.31
CA VAL A 275 19.32 -15.85 -26.64
C VAL A 275 18.43 -17.05 -26.31
N ALA A 276 17.81 -17.08 -25.13
CA ALA A 276 16.90 -18.15 -24.74
C ALA A 276 15.73 -18.31 -25.73
N SER A 277 15.15 -17.22 -26.21
CA SER A 277 14.06 -17.25 -27.20
C SER A 277 14.48 -17.95 -28.49
N CYS A 278 15.67 -17.62 -29.02
CA CYS A 278 16.14 -18.18 -30.29
C CYS A 278 16.60 -19.64 -30.16
N LEU A 279 17.20 -20.00 -29.03
CA LEU A 279 17.52 -21.40 -28.71
C LEU A 279 16.25 -22.25 -28.58
N ASP A 280 15.23 -21.76 -27.87
CA ASP A 280 13.96 -22.46 -27.67
C ASP A 280 13.18 -22.65 -28.98
N MET A 281 13.29 -21.70 -29.92
CA MET A 281 12.74 -21.85 -31.27
C MET A 281 13.57 -22.77 -32.18
N GLY A 282 14.75 -23.25 -31.74
CA GLY A 282 15.65 -24.07 -32.54
C GLY A 282 16.30 -23.32 -33.71
N LEU A 283 16.29 -21.98 -33.68
CA LEU A 283 16.83 -21.13 -34.74
C LEU A 283 18.33 -20.88 -34.60
N VAL A 284 18.89 -21.17 -33.42
CA VAL A 284 20.31 -21.02 -33.07
C VAL A 284 20.75 -22.25 -32.30
N GLN A 285 22.01 -22.66 -32.49
CA GLN A 285 22.64 -23.74 -31.72
C GLN A 285 23.74 -23.20 -30.79
N ASP A 286 23.97 -23.85 -29.65
CA ASP A 286 24.95 -23.43 -28.63
C ASP A 286 26.38 -23.26 -29.13
N ASN A 287 26.77 -23.99 -30.19
CA ASN A 287 28.10 -23.97 -30.79
C ASN A 287 28.16 -23.20 -32.13
N GLU A 288 27.05 -22.58 -32.54
CA GLU A 288 27.03 -21.74 -33.74
C GLU A 288 27.92 -20.51 -33.54
N LEU A 289 28.58 -20.07 -34.60
CA LEU A 289 29.52 -18.95 -34.56
C LEU A 289 28.93 -17.71 -35.21
N PHE A 290 29.00 -16.60 -34.50
CA PHE A 290 28.67 -15.25 -34.96
C PHE A 290 29.94 -14.41 -34.99
N PHE A 291 30.10 -13.53 -35.97
CA PHE A 291 31.28 -12.67 -36.05
C PHE A 291 30.96 -11.28 -35.54
N CYS A 292 31.67 -10.83 -34.51
CA CYS A 292 31.57 -9.48 -33.97
C CYS A 292 32.76 -8.63 -34.42
N ASP A 293 32.48 -7.60 -35.24
CA ASP A 293 33.50 -6.68 -35.78
C ASP A 293 33.51 -5.30 -35.08
N GLY A 294 32.70 -5.15 -34.03
CA GLY A 294 32.58 -3.93 -33.23
C GLY A 294 31.16 -3.35 -33.19
N GLY A 295 30.21 -3.89 -33.97
CA GLY A 295 28.81 -3.49 -33.88
C GLY A 295 27.93 -4.01 -35.00
N TYR A 296 26.65 -4.22 -34.72
CA TYR A 296 25.69 -4.66 -35.72
C TYR A 296 25.33 -3.50 -36.65
N THR A 297 25.70 -3.60 -37.93
CA THR A 297 25.51 -2.53 -38.91
C THR A 297 24.68 -3.03 -40.08
N PHE A 298 23.67 -2.26 -40.47
CA PHE A 298 22.81 -2.57 -41.61
C PHE A 298 22.44 -1.29 -42.39
N THR A 299 22.16 -1.45 -43.69
CA THR A 299 21.78 -0.34 -44.58
C THR A 299 20.31 -0.48 -44.98
N THR A 300 19.54 0.59 -44.81
CA THR A 300 18.13 0.63 -45.20
C THR A 300 17.96 0.66 -46.71
N GLY A 301 16.75 0.36 -47.20
CA GLY A 301 16.42 0.49 -48.63
C GLY A 301 16.56 1.91 -49.20
N ARG A 302 16.72 2.93 -48.35
CA ARG A 302 16.98 4.34 -48.73
C ARG A 302 18.48 4.70 -48.71
N GLY A 303 19.36 3.74 -48.45
CA GLY A 303 20.82 3.94 -48.40
C GLY A 303 21.35 4.50 -47.08
N GLU A 304 20.51 4.61 -46.03
CA GLU A 304 20.95 5.03 -44.71
C GLU A 304 21.57 3.85 -43.96
N THR A 305 22.78 4.04 -43.42
CA THR A 305 23.46 3.02 -42.61
C THR A 305 23.25 3.29 -41.13
N ILE A 306 22.71 2.29 -40.43
CA ILE A 306 22.46 2.30 -39.00
C ILE A 306 23.43 1.33 -38.33
N SER A 307 23.99 1.71 -37.17
CA SER A 307 24.93 0.87 -36.42
C SER A 307 24.60 0.84 -34.93
N ILE A 308 24.53 -0.37 -34.38
CA ILE A 308 24.41 -0.66 -32.95
C ILE A 308 25.80 -1.09 -32.46
N LYS A 309 26.48 -0.18 -31.77
CA LYS A 309 27.87 -0.38 -31.33
C LYS A 309 27.98 -1.44 -30.25
N CYS A 310 29.08 -2.17 -30.28
CA CYS A 310 29.53 -3.06 -29.22
C CYS A 310 30.63 -2.37 -28.38
N LEU A 311 30.90 -2.89 -27.18
CA LEU A 311 31.97 -2.37 -26.32
C LEU A 311 33.36 -2.66 -26.88
N ASP A 312 33.49 -3.76 -27.63
CA ASP A 312 34.74 -4.21 -28.24
C ASP A 312 34.47 -5.04 -29.51
N ARG A 313 35.55 -5.39 -30.21
CA ARG A 313 35.59 -6.34 -31.33
C ARG A 313 35.92 -7.74 -30.79
N HIS A 314 34.93 -8.61 -30.71
CA HIS A 314 35.11 -9.93 -30.10
C HIS A 314 35.53 -11.03 -31.08
N GLY A 315 35.46 -10.79 -32.40
CA GLY A 315 35.71 -11.82 -33.39
C GLY A 315 34.63 -12.89 -33.39
N TRP A 316 35.00 -14.15 -33.60
CA TRP A 316 34.06 -15.28 -33.61
C TRP A 316 33.61 -15.63 -32.19
N ILE A 317 32.29 -15.59 -31.96
CA ILE A 317 31.66 -15.80 -30.66
C ILE A 317 30.49 -16.78 -30.77
N THR A 318 30.26 -17.57 -29.71
CA THR A 318 29.08 -18.42 -29.55
C THR A 318 27.92 -17.69 -28.86
N PRO A 319 26.68 -18.21 -28.86
CA PRO A 319 25.59 -17.66 -28.03
C PRO A 319 25.95 -17.53 -26.53
N ARG A 320 26.77 -18.45 -26.01
CA ARG A 320 27.31 -18.35 -24.65
C ARG A 320 28.23 -17.14 -24.50
N ASP A 321 29.10 -16.91 -25.49
CA ASP A 321 30.00 -15.76 -25.50
C ASP A 321 29.24 -14.43 -25.64
N VAL A 322 28.11 -14.41 -26.36
CA VAL A 322 27.24 -13.22 -26.43
C VAL A 322 26.82 -12.75 -25.05
N ILE A 323 26.44 -13.67 -24.16
CA ILE A 323 26.09 -13.34 -22.77
C ILE A 323 27.36 -13.00 -21.97
N ARG A 324 28.41 -13.83 -22.05
CA ARG A 324 29.66 -13.69 -21.28
C ARG A 324 30.37 -12.35 -21.53
N LEU A 325 30.45 -11.94 -22.80
CA LEU A 325 31.14 -10.73 -23.24
C LEU A 325 30.16 -9.55 -23.37
N SER A 326 28.87 -9.77 -23.11
CA SER A 326 27.81 -8.80 -23.33
C SER A 326 27.86 -8.20 -24.74
N CYS A 327 28.02 -9.04 -25.76
CA CYS A 327 28.17 -8.59 -27.14
C CYS A 327 26.83 -8.11 -27.72
N ASN A 328 26.72 -6.80 -28.03
CA ASN A 328 25.52 -6.24 -28.67
C ASN A 328 25.32 -6.78 -30.09
N ASP A 329 26.43 -6.91 -30.82
CA ASP A 329 26.43 -7.35 -32.21
C ASP A 329 25.91 -8.78 -32.36
N GLY A 330 26.48 -9.73 -31.61
CA GLY A 330 26.00 -11.11 -31.61
C GLY A 330 24.56 -11.26 -31.11
N ALA A 331 24.12 -10.46 -30.13
CA ALA A 331 22.72 -10.47 -29.69
C ALA A 331 21.75 -10.00 -30.80
N ALA A 332 22.11 -8.95 -31.53
CA ALA A 332 21.35 -8.46 -32.68
C ALA A 332 21.32 -9.50 -33.81
N GLN A 333 22.46 -10.09 -34.18
CA GLN A 333 22.54 -11.15 -35.19
C GLN A 333 21.67 -12.37 -34.82
N ILE A 334 21.67 -12.78 -33.55
CA ILE A 334 20.81 -13.86 -33.04
C ILE A 334 19.34 -13.50 -33.19
N ALA A 335 18.93 -12.29 -32.77
CA ALA A 335 17.54 -11.85 -32.88
C ALA A 335 17.07 -11.73 -34.34
N GLU A 336 17.95 -11.44 -35.29
CA GLU A 336 17.61 -11.41 -36.72
C GLU A 336 17.35 -12.79 -37.34
N ARG A 337 17.64 -13.88 -36.63
CA ARG A 337 17.26 -15.23 -37.06
C ARG A 337 15.75 -15.47 -36.98
N THR A 338 15.01 -14.66 -36.23
CA THR A 338 13.57 -14.80 -36.03
C THR A 338 12.77 -13.70 -36.74
N ALA A 339 11.56 -14.06 -37.16
CA ALA A 339 10.55 -13.08 -37.56
C ALA A 339 10.17 -12.20 -36.36
N ASP A 340 9.78 -10.95 -36.63
CA ASP A 340 9.50 -9.95 -35.60
C ASP A 340 8.34 -10.36 -34.68
N THR A 341 7.26 -10.90 -35.24
CA THR A 341 6.10 -11.37 -34.47
C THR A 341 6.46 -12.56 -33.57
N SER A 342 7.23 -13.53 -34.07
CA SER A 342 7.69 -14.67 -33.26
C SER A 342 8.63 -14.23 -32.12
N PHE A 343 9.46 -13.20 -32.37
CA PHE A 343 10.32 -12.63 -31.33
C PHE A 343 9.49 -11.91 -30.26
N GLU A 344 8.53 -11.10 -30.68
CA GLU A 344 7.57 -10.45 -29.77
C GLU A 344 6.85 -11.48 -28.90
N ASP A 345 6.27 -12.51 -29.52
CA ASP A 345 5.50 -13.55 -28.82
C ASP A 345 6.35 -14.26 -27.76
N LYS A 346 7.62 -14.57 -28.06
CA LYS A 346 8.54 -15.16 -27.07
C LYS A 346 8.84 -14.20 -25.92
N LEU A 347 9.13 -12.94 -26.20
CA LEU A 347 9.36 -11.94 -25.14
C LEU A 347 8.11 -11.72 -24.29
N ARG A 348 6.91 -11.71 -24.88
CA ARG A 348 5.64 -11.64 -24.13
C ARG A 348 5.40 -12.89 -23.28
N ALA A 349 5.81 -14.07 -23.74
CA ALA A 349 5.71 -15.29 -22.96
C ALA A 349 6.54 -15.24 -21.66
N PHE A 350 7.65 -14.49 -21.64
CA PHE A 350 8.40 -14.19 -20.41
C PHE A 350 7.68 -13.23 -19.46
N GLY A 351 6.63 -12.51 -19.90
CA GLY A 351 5.86 -11.55 -19.08
C GLY A 351 6.09 -10.07 -19.43
N PHE A 352 6.96 -9.77 -20.40
CA PHE A 352 7.27 -8.40 -20.76
C PHE A 352 6.08 -7.69 -21.44
N GLY A 353 5.85 -6.43 -21.05
CA GLY A 353 4.75 -5.60 -21.55
C GLY A 353 3.41 -5.82 -20.84
N THR A 354 3.36 -6.66 -19.80
CA THR A 354 2.15 -6.93 -19.01
C THR A 354 2.43 -6.81 -17.52
N ARG A 355 1.43 -6.44 -16.72
CA ARG A 355 1.54 -6.49 -15.25
C ARG A 355 1.70 -7.95 -14.79
N THR A 356 2.52 -8.18 -13.77
CA THR A 356 2.75 -9.50 -13.17
C THR A 356 1.52 -9.98 -12.39
N GLY A 357 0.73 -9.04 -11.87
CA GLY A 357 -0.45 -9.35 -11.06
C GLY A 357 -0.08 -9.78 -9.65
N ILE A 358 1.04 -9.27 -9.13
CA ILE A 358 1.42 -9.39 -7.72
C ILE A 358 0.40 -8.63 -6.88
N GLU A 359 0.29 -8.97 -5.61
CA GLU A 359 -0.72 -8.41 -4.71
C GLU A 359 -0.36 -7.00 -4.18
N LEU A 360 0.25 -6.16 -5.03
CA LEU A 360 0.59 -4.76 -4.76
C LEU A 360 -0.12 -3.83 -5.76
N PRO A 361 -0.53 -2.62 -5.33
CA PRO A 361 -1.15 -1.67 -6.22
C PRO A 361 -0.12 -0.98 -7.12
N GLY A 362 -0.60 -0.49 -8.26
CA GLY A 362 0.16 0.47 -9.07
C GLY A 362 1.17 -0.12 -10.05
N GLU A 363 1.22 -1.44 -10.24
CA GLU A 363 2.15 -2.05 -11.20
C GLU A 363 2.18 -1.34 -12.57
N THR A 364 3.39 -1.00 -13.03
CA THR A 364 3.62 -0.62 -14.41
C THR A 364 3.57 -1.84 -15.32
N ASN A 365 3.05 -1.69 -16.52
CA ASN A 365 3.19 -2.69 -17.58
C ASN A 365 4.52 -2.53 -18.36
N GLY A 366 5.29 -1.48 -18.05
CA GLY A 366 6.47 -1.10 -18.82
C GLY A 366 6.09 -0.52 -20.19
N LEU A 367 7.02 -0.61 -21.14
CA LEU A 367 6.79 -0.24 -22.54
C LEU A 367 7.32 -1.36 -23.42
N PHE A 368 6.42 -2.03 -24.14
CA PHE A 368 6.78 -2.99 -25.17
C PHE A 368 5.81 -2.92 -26.34
N ALA A 369 6.20 -2.13 -27.35
CA ALA A 369 5.38 -1.87 -28.53
C ALA A 369 5.16 -3.16 -29.34
N PRO A 370 3.98 -3.33 -29.98
CA PRO A 370 3.76 -4.47 -30.85
C PRO A 370 4.65 -4.43 -32.10
N ALA A 371 5.02 -5.59 -32.62
CA ALA A 371 5.94 -5.75 -33.75
C ALA A 371 5.49 -5.01 -35.01
N SER A 372 4.18 -4.78 -35.18
CA SER A 372 3.64 -3.97 -36.29
C SER A 372 4.12 -2.51 -36.29
N TYR A 373 4.61 -2.00 -35.16
CA TYR A 373 5.17 -0.65 -35.01
C TYR A 373 6.70 -0.62 -35.04
N TRP A 374 7.34 -1.78 -35.12
CA TRP A 374 8.80 -1.86 -35.10
C TRP A 374 9.38 -1.31 -36.40
N SER A 375 10.41 -0.50 -36.25
CA SER A 375 11.26 -0.09 -37.36
C SER A 375 12.26 -1.20 -37.70
N LEU A 376 12.99 -1.06 -38.80
CA LEU A 376 14.11 -1.94 -39.15
C LEU A 376 15.20 -2.02 -38.05
N ARG A 377 15.26 -1.03 -37.14
CA ARG A 377 16.22 -0.99 -36.03
C ARG A 377 15.68 -1.60 -34.74
N SER A 378 14.37 -1.76 -34.63
CA SER A 378 13.74 -1.99 -33.33
C SER A 378 14.07 -3.36 -32.76
N LYS A 379 13.89 -4.44 -33.53
CA LYS A 379 14.23 -5.80 -33.09
C LYS A 379 15.68 -5.94 -32.58
N PRO A 380 16.73 -5.50 -33.30
CA PRO A 380 18.10 -5.63 -32.82
C PRO A 380 18.42 -4.69 -31.63
N THR A 381 17.64 -3.62 -31.43
CA THR A 381 17.76 -2.74 -30.25
C THR A 381 17.08 -3.36 -29.02
N ILE A 382 15.89 -3.94 -29.20
CA ILE A 382 15.17 -4.72 -28.18
C ILE A 382 16.01 -5.93 -27.75
N ALA A 383 16.69 -6.58 -28.69
CA ALA A 383 17.57 -7.72 -28.43
C ALA A 383 18.65 -7.46 -27.36
N ILE A 384 19.05 -6.19 -27.19
CA ILE A 384 20.05 -5.75 -26.20
C ILE A 384 19.43 -5.01 -25.01
N GLY A 385 18.10 -5.04 -24.87
CA GLY A 385 17.35 -4.45 -23.76
C GLY A 385 17.16 -2.94 -23.85
N GLN A 386 17.11 -2.39 -25.05
CA GLN A 386 16.77 -0.98 -25.34
C GLN A 386 15.50 -0.91 -26.19
N GLU A 387 14.79 0.23 -26.22
CA GLU A 387 13.46 0.36 -26.85
C GLU A 387 12.38 -0.54 -26.21
N ILE A 388 12.73 -1.15 -25.08
CA ILE A 388 11.84 -1.87 -24.18
C ILE A 388 12.09 -1.36 -22.76
N SER A 389 11.01 -1.09 -22.03
CA SER A 389 11.07 -0.69 -20.63
C SER A 389 10.34 -1.71 -19.78
N VAL A 390 10.94 -2.12 -18.67
CA VAL A 390 10.46 -3.19 -17.80
C VAL A 390 10.46 -2.76 -16.33
N SER A 391 9.65 -3.41 -15.49
CA SER A 391 9.77 -3.30 -14.05
C SER A 391 10.73 -4.35 -13.47
N ALA A 392 11.18 -4.14 -12.24
CA ALA A 392 12.00 -5.14 -11.53
C ALA A 392 11.21 -6.44 -11.32
N LEU A 393 9.90 -6.34 -11.07
CA LEU A 393 9.00 -7.49 -10.95
C LEU A 393 8.93 -8.31 -12.25
N GLN A 394 8.78 -7.66 -13.42
CA GLN A 394 8.79 -8.37 -14.70
C GLN A 394 10.12 -9.10 -14.94
N MET A 395 11.25 -8.49 -14.57
CA MET A 395 12.57 -9.13 -14.69
C MET A 395 12.70 -10.36 -13.81
N VAL A 396 12.21 -10.29 -12.57
CA VAL A 396 12.21 -11.43 -11.63
C VAL A 396 11.26 -12.52 -12.10
N GLU A 397 10.05 -12.17 -12.55
CA GLU A 397 9.08 -13.11 -13.12
C GLU A 397 9.67 -13.85 -14.34
N ALA A 398 10.28 -13.11 -15.27
CA ALA A 398 10.94 -13.69 -16.44
C ALA A 398 12.10 -14.62 -16.05
N ALA A 399 12.89 -14.27 -15.04
CA ALA A 399 13.98 -15.11 -14.55
C ALA A 399 13.50 -16.46 -13.98
N THR A 400 12.24 -16.55 -13.49
CA THR A 400 11.67 -17.83 -13.03
C THR A 400 11.60 -18.86 -14.15
N VAL A 401 11.43 -18.43 -15.41
CA VAL A 401 11.39 -19.33 -16.58
C VAL A 401 12.70 -20.14 -16.69
N LEU A 402 13.83 -19.46 -16.48
CA LEU A 402 15.16 -20.08 -16.55
C LEU A 402 15.38 -21.06 -15.39
N ALA A 403 14.88 -20.72 -14.20
CA ALA A 403 15.00 -21.58 -13.02
C ALA A 403 14.05 -22.79 -13.05
N ASN A 404 12.93 -22.71 -13.79
CA ASN A 404 11.87 -23.71 -13.83
C ASN A 404 11.70 -24.35 -15.20
N LYS A 405 12.80 -24.61 -15.90
CA LYS A 405 12.82 -25.41 -17.14
C LYS A 405 11.83 -24.91 -18.20
N GLY A 406 11.73 -23.60 -18.38
CA GLY A 406 10.84 -22.98 -19.38
C GLY A 406 9.44 -22.62 -18.86
N THR A 407 9.11 -22.90 -17.60
CA THR A 407 7.80 -22.53 -17.03
C THR A 407 7.87 -21.20 -16.29
N ARG A 408 7.07 -20.21 -16.71
CA ARG A 408 6.93 -18.94 -15.97
C ARG A 408 6.08 -19.17 -14.72
N LEU A 409 6.60 -18.77 -13.56
CA LEU A 409 5.85 -18.79 -12.31
C LEU A 409 5.23 -17.42 -12.06
N LYS A 410 4.01 -17.42 -11.51
CA LYS A 410 3.39 -16.19 -11.03
C LYS A 410 4.06 -15.78 -9.71
N LEU A 411 4.42 -14.51 -9.60
CA LEU A 411 4.92 -13.96 -8.33
C LEU A 411 3.77 -13.79 -7.32
N THR A 412 4.04 -14.05 -6.05
CA THR A 412 3.06 -13.82 -4.99
C THR A 412 3.70 -13.38 -3.68
N LEU A 413 3.00 -12.50 -2.97
CA LEU A 413 3.27 -12.07 -1.61
C LEU A 413 2.40 -12.76 -0.58
N LEU A 414 1.33 -13.44 -1.01
CA LEU A 414 0.39 -14.11 -0.12
C LEU A 414 0.84 -15.54 0.13
N SER A 415 1.11 -15.87 1.39
CA SER A 415 1.36 -17.26 1.80
C SER A 415 0.09 -17.91 2.33
N ARG A 416 -0.58 -17.30 3.32
CA ARG A 416 -1.78 -17.87 3.95
C ARG A 416 -2.74 -16.80 4.44
N LEU A 417 -4.03 -17.14 4.52
CA LEU A 417 -5.03 -16.38 5.24
C LEU A 417 -5.57 -17.21 6.40
N TYR A 418 -5.73 -16.59 7.57
CA TYR A 418 -6.30 -17.26 8.73
C TYR A 418 -7.24 -16.35 9.51
N THR A 419 -8.23 -16.94 10.16
CA THR A 419 -9.19 -16.21 10.99
C THR A 419 -8.54 -15.76 12.31
N SER A 420 -9.23 -14.92 13.09
CA SER A 420 -8.74 -14.48 14.40
C SER A 420 -8.53 -15.62 15.41
N ASP A 421 -9.26 -16.72 15.25
CA ASP A 421 -9.15 -17.98 15.99
C ASP A 421 -8.12 -18.98 15.41
N GLY A 422 -7.40 -18.60 14.35
CA GLY A 422 -6.29 -19.36 13.80
C GLY A 422 -6.68 -20.45 12.79
N LEU A 423 -7.93 -20.49 12.33
CA LEU A 423 -8.36 -21.41 11.28
C LEU A 423 -7.86 -20.93 9.93
N VAL A 424 -7.22 -21.82 9.17
CA VAL A 424 -6.72 -21.53 7.83
C VAL A 424 -7.89 -21.40 6.86
N ALA A 425 -8.01 -20.24 6.22
CA ALA A 425 -9.03 -19.95 5.21
C ALA A 425 -8.48 -20.11 3.78
N PHE A 426 -7.17 -19.96 3.61
CA PHE A 426 -6.45 -20.09 2.33
C PHE A 426 -4.99 -20.47 2.57
N GLU A 427 -4.45 -21.38 1.76
CA GLU A 427 -3.04 -21.77 1.67
C GLU A 427 -2.64 -22.04 0.21
#